data_AF-A0A8H4BC64-F1
#
_entry.id   AF-A0A8H4BC64-F1
#
_cell.length_a   1.000
_cell.length_b   1.000
_cell.length_c   1.000
_cell.angle_alpha   90.00
_cell.angle_beta   90.00
_cell.angle_gamma   90.00
#
_symmetry.space_group_name_H-M   'P 1'
#
loop_
_entity.id
_entity.type
_entity.pdbx_description
1 polymer ?
#
loop_
_entity_poly.entity_id
_entity_poly.type
_entity_poly.pdbx_seq_one_letter_code
_entity_poly.pdbx_strand_id
1 'polypeptide(L)'
;MSLLRPTMLLNIAAKTASIRAAPIMATRFYTVSASDAQTRVLDVVKGFEKVDPSKVTVDSVFVKDLGLDSLDAVEVVMAIEEEFSIEIPDKDADEIKSVKQAIDYITKHSDAQ
;
A
#
# COMPACT_ATOMS: atom_id res chain seq x y z
N MET A 1 -31.98 -68.30 -17.59
CA MET A 1 -31.90 -67.63 -16.27
C MET A 1 -30.65 -66.76 -16.24
N SER A 2 -30.87 -65.50 -15.86
CA SER A 2 -29.94 -64.42 -15.47
C SER A 2 -28.83 -63.96 -16.43
N LEU A 3 -29.06 -62.78 -17.00
CA LEU A 3 -28.03 -61.81 -17.36
C LEU A 3 -27.19 -61.44 -16.14
N LEU A 4 -25.90 -61.15 -16.30
CA LEU A 4 -25.20 -60.13 -15.50
C LEU A 4 -23.97 -59.61 -16.27
N ARG A 5 -24.05 -58.35 -16.71
CA ARG A 5 -22.89 -57.53 -17.03
C ARG A 5 -22.33 -56.97 -15.70
N PRO A 6 -21.03 -57.10 -15.41
CA PRO A 6 -20.42 -56.31 -14.35
C PRO A 6 -20.16 -54.89 -14.87
N THR A 7 -20.72 -53.95 -14.13
CA THR A 7 -20.68 -52.50 -14.29
C THR A 7 -19.29 -51.92 -14.08
N MET A 8 -19.02 -50.81 -14.78
CA MET A 8 -18.13 -49.72 -14.33
C MET A 8 -18.24 -49.54 -12.81
N LEU A 9 -17.12 -49.22 -12.14
CA LEU A 9 -16.98 -47.99 -11.37
C LEU A 9 -15.53 -47.84 -10.89
N LEU A 10 -14.90 -46.78 -11.41
CA LEU A 10 -13.59 -46.25 -11.07
C LEU A 10 -13.62 -45.73 -9.61
N ASN A 11 -12.89 -46.36 -8.69
CA ASN A 11 -12.83 -45.91 -7.30
C ASN A 11 -11.63 -44.98 -7.10
N ILE A 12 -11.82 -43.68 -7.35
CA ILE A 12 -10.87 -42.62 -6.97
C ILE A 12 -11.10 -42.32 -5.48
N ALA A 13 -10.33 -42.98 -4.62
CA ALA A 13 -10.26 -42.62 -3.21
C ALA A 13 -9.30 -41.44 -3.01
N ALA A 14 -9.75 -40.22 -3.30
CA ALA A 14 -9.06 -39.00 -2.90
C ALA A 14 -9.28 -38.78 -1.39
N LYS A 15 -8.37 -39.30 -0.58
CA LYS A 15 -8.40 -39.16 0.87
C LYS A 15 -7.87 -37.77 1.27
N THR A 16 -8.82 -36.82 1.33
CA THR A 16 -8.87 -35.68 2.26
C THR A 16 -7.52 -35.16 2.79
N ALA A 17 -6.97 -34.15 2.11
CA ALA A 17 -5.97 -33.28 2.70
C ALA A 17 -6.63 -32.49 3.85
N SER A 18 -6.15 -32.72 5.07
CA SER A 18 -6.46 -31.93 6.25
C SER A 18 -5.94 -30.50 6.02
N ILE A 19 -6.82 -29.60 5.59
CA ILE A 19 -6.51 -28.16 5.57
C ILE A 19 -6.54 -27.71 7.03
N ARG A 20 -5.37 -27.69 7.66
CA ARG A 20 -5.18 -27.00 8.93
C ARG A 20 -5.42 -25.51 8.68
N ALA A 21 -6.54 -25.00 9.19
CA ALA A 21 -6.80 -23.58 9.25
C ALA A 21 -5.66 -22.90 10.01
N ALA A 22 -4.85 -22.10 9.31
CA ALA A 22 -3.91 -21.19 9.95
C ALA A 22 -4.72 -20.12 10.70
N PRO A 23 -4.27 -19.67 11.88
CA PRO A 23 -4.91 -18.54 12.54
C PRO A 23 -4.85 -17.32 11.62
N ILE A 24 -6.01 -16.70 11.40
CA ILE A 24 -6.15 -15.42 10.71
C ILE A 24 -5.17 -14.46 11.36
N MET A 25 -4.15 -14.04 10.59
CA MET A 25 -3.15 -13.08 11.01
C MET A 25 -3.87 -11.90 11.65
N ALA A 26 -3.54 -11.66 12.92
CA ALA A 26 -4.03 -10.54 13.69
C ALA A 26 -3.97 -9.28 12.84
N THR A 27 -5.12 -8.62 12.67
CA THR A 27 -5.22 -7.23 12.22
C THR A 27 -4.36 -6.43 13.18
N ARG A 28 -3.08 -6.25 12.86
CA ARG A 28 -2.24 -5.33 13.60
C ARG A 28 -2.77 -3.95 13.23
N PHE A 29 -3.60 -3.43 14.12
CA PHE A 29 -3.90 -2.00 14.20
C PHE A 29 -2.57 -1.30 14.49
N TYR A 30 -1.87 -0.89 13.44
CA TYR A 30 -0.70 -0.04 13.57
C TYR A 30 -1.19 1.40 13.55
N THR A 31 -1.29 2.03 14.73
CA THR A 31 -1.31 3.49 14.79
C THR A 31 0.01 3.96 14.18
N VAL A 32 -0.02 4.64 13.03
CA VAL A 32 1.20 5.19 12.44
C VAL A 32 1.67 6.31 13.36
N SER A 33 2.83 6.14 14.01
CA SER A 33 3.42 7.23 14.78
C SER A 33 3.95 8.30 13.80
N ALA A 34 3.99 9.57 14.23
CA ALA A 34 4.47 10.67 13.38
C ALA A 34 5.90 10.42 12.83
N SER A 35 6.76 9.77 13.62
CA SER A 35 8.10 9.36 13.18
C SER A 35 8.07 8.28 12.09
N ASP A 36 7.11 7.35 12.16
CA ASP A 36 6.96 6.30 11.16
C ASP A 36 6.38 6.89 9.86
N ALA A 37 5.38 7.77 9.96
CA ALA A 37 4.83 8.50 8.82
C ALA A 37 5.93 9.27 8.08
N GLN A 38 6.73 10.04 8.83
CA GLN A 38 7.84 10.79 8.26
C GLN A 38 8.83 9.90 7.52
N THR A 39 9.24 8.79 8.13
CA THR A 39 10.23 7.88 7.52
C THR A 39 9.70 7.30 6.21
N ARG A 40 8.48 6.77 6.23
CA ARG A 40 7.86 6.14 5.05
C ARG A 40 7.62 7.13 3.92
N VAL A 41 7.11 8.35 4.21
CA VAL A 41 6.93 9.39 3.18
C VAL A 41 8.28 9.78 2.56
N LEU A 42 9.33 9.94 3.37
CA LEU A 42 10.66 10.23 2.85
C LEU A 42 11.18 9.11 1.96
N ASP A 43 10.95 7.85 2.32
CA ASP A 43 11.38 6.70 1.55
C ASP A 43 10.65 6.60 0.20
N VAL A 44 9.34 6.86 0.17
CA VAL A 44 8.56 6.94 -1.08
C VAL A 44 9.14 8.01 -2.01
N VAL A 45 9.36 9.23 -1.50
CA VAL A 45 9.85 10.35 -2.33
C VAL A 45 11.29 10.12 -2.80
N LYS A 46 12.15 9.50 -1.98
CA LYS A 46 13.50 9.10 -2.38
C LYS A 46 13.53 7.96 -3.40
N GLY A 47 12.51 7.11 -3.40
CA GLY A 47 12.37 6.00 -4.35
C GLY A 47 11.89 6.45 -5.73
N PHE A 48 11.42 7.69 -5.88
CA PHE A 48 10.90 8.20 -7.14
C PHE A 48 12.04 8.45 -8.14
N GLU A 49 11.96 7.85 -9.34
CA GLU A 49 13.07 7.78 -10.30
C GLU A 49 13.62 9.15 -10.75
N LYS A 50 12.78 10.18 -10.72
CA LYS A 50 13.12 11.56 -11.12
C LYS A 50 13.74 12.40 -10.00
N VAL A 51 13.82 11.86 -8.78
CA VAL A 51 14.32 12.55 -7.59
C VAL A 51 15.72 12.06 -7.23
N ASP A 52 16.62 12.99 -6.89
CA ASP A 52 17.89 12.66 -6.22
C ASP A 52 17.62 12.45 -4.72
N PRO A 53 17.81 11.23 -4.17
CA PRO A 53 17.52 10.93 -2.77
C PRO A 53 18.25 11.82 -1.78
N SER A 54 19.41 12.35 -2.17
CA SER A 54 20.27 13.19 -1.35
C SER A 54 19.70 14.59 -1.14
N LYS A 55 18.79 15.03 -2.01
CA LYS A 55 18.13 16.34 -1.95
C LYS A 55 16.79 16.31 -1.20
N VAL A 56 16.30 15.12 -0.85
CA VAL A 56 15.02 14.96 -0.17
C VAL A 56 15.17 15.28 1.31
N THR A 57 14.46 16.31 1.74
CA THR A 57 14.35 16.74 3.13
C THR A 57 12.87 16.84 3.53
N VAL A 58 12.61 16.94 4.83
CA VAL A 58 11.23 17.10 5.34
C VAL A 58 10.58 18.37 4.78
N ASP A 59 11.35 19.45 4.58
CA ASP A 59 10.84 20.73 4.09
C ASP A 59 10.89 20.87 2.56
N SER A 60 11.27 19.81 1.82
CA SER A 60 11.38 19.86 0.35
C SER A 60 10.02 20.07 -0.31
N VAL A 61 9.95 21.05 -1.22
CA VAL A 61 8.83 21.29 -2.12
C VAL A 61 9.04 20.52 -3.42
N PHE A 62 8.05 19.74 -3.84
CA PHE A 62 8.17 18.79 -4.96
C PHE A 62 8.64 19.45 -6.26
N VAL A 63 7.96 20.52 -6.69
CA VAL A 63 8.29 21.19 -7.95
C VAL A 63 9.53 22.07 -7.81
N LYS A 64 9.59 22.88 -6.74
CA LYS A 64 10.62 23.91 -6.59
C LYS A 64 12.00 23.35 -6.23
N ASP A 65 12.06 22.37 -5.33
CA ASP A 65 13.32 21.90 -4.74
C ASP A 65 13.76 20.56 -5.33
N LEU A 66 12.82 19.68 -5.67
CA LEU A 66 13.11 18.38 -6.28
C LEU A 66 13.04 18.40 -7.82
N GLY A 67 12.54 19.49 -8.41
CA GLY A 67 12.50 19.67 -9.87
C GLY A 67 11.48 18.80 -10.58
N LEU A 68 10.47 18.31 -9.85
CA LEU A 68 9.36 17.56 -10.42
C LEU A 68 8.44 18.47 -11.23
N ASP A 69 7.81 17.94 -12.28
CA ASP A 69 6.71 18.65 -12.93
C ASP A 69 5.39 18.49 -12.13
N SER A 70 4.32 19.14 -12.61
CA SER A 70 3.03 19.05 -11.93
C SER A 70 2.38 17.67 -12.01
N LEU A 71 2.67 16.88 -13.05
CA LEU A 71 2.14 15.53 -13.21
C LEU A 71 2.89 14.56 -12.29
N ASP A 72 4.21 14.69 -12.23
CA ASP A 72 5.09 13.95 -11.32
C ASP A 72 4.70 14.18 -9.86
N ALA A 73 4.33 15.40 -9.49
CA ALA A 73 3.84 15.70 -8.14
C ALA A 73 2.54 14.94 -7.81
N VAL A 74 1.65 14.72 -8.79
CA VAL A 74 0.43 13.91 -8.62
C VAL A 74 0.81 12.43 -8.47
N GLU A 75 1.74 11.92 -9.27
CA GLU A 75 2.23 10.53 -9.15
C GLU A 75 2.86 10.25 -7.78
N VAL A 76 3.62 11.21 -7.23
CA VAL A 76 4.17 11.10 -5.87
C VAL A 76 3.07 11.01 -4.83
N VAL A 77 2.00 11.81 -4.94
CA VAL A 77 0.87 11.75 -4.01
C VAL A 77 0.16 10.41 -4.10
N MET A 78 -0.07 9.88 -5.32
CA MET A 78 -0.65 8.55 -5.52
C MET A 78 0.22 7.43 -4.92
N ALA A 79 1.55 7.52 -5.06
CA ALA A 79 2.45 6.55 -4.42
C ALA A 79 2.36 6.59 -2.88
N ILE A 80 2.14 7.76 -2.30
CA ILE A 80 1.90 7.92 -0.86
C ILE A 80 0.54 7.32 -0.47
N GLU A 81 -0.51 7.52 -1.27
CA GLU A 81 -1.82 6.88 -1.04
C GLU A 81 -1.70 5.35 -1.00
N GLU A 82 -1.01 4.77 -1.97
CA GLU A 82 -0.77 3.33 -2.04
C GLU A 82 0.03 2.81 -0.83
N GLU A 83 1.12 3.51 -0.46
CA GLU A 83 1.97 3.15 0.68
C GLU A 83 1.16 3.11 2.00
N PHE A 84 0.27 4.08 2.22
CA PHE A 84 -0.54 4.15 3.44
C PHE A 84 -1.91 3.47 3.31
N SER A 85 -2.26 2.95 2.12
CA SER A 85 -3.57 2.37 1.82
C SER A 85 -4.72 3.30 2.19
N ILE A 86 -4.61 4.57 1.79
CA ILE A 86 -5.62 5.62 2.00
C ILE A 86 -6.09 6.19 0.66
N GLU A 87 -7.20 6.92 0.68
CA GLU A 87 -7.65 7.75 -0.45
C GLU A 87 -7.60 9.22 -0.04
N ILE A 88 -6.85 10.04 -0.78
CA ILE A 88 -6.80 11.49 -0.58
C ILE A 88 -7.74 12.13 -1.60
N PRO A 89 -8.78 12.86 -1.18
CA PRO A 89 -9.65 13.56 -2.12
C PRO A 89 -8.85 14.52 -3.02
N ASP A 90 -9.22 14.62 -4.31
CA ASP A 90 -8.52 15.48 -5.29
C ASP A 90 -8.23 16.90 -4.78
N LYS A 91 -9.22 17.51 -4.09
CA LYS A 91 -9.10 18.85 -3.49
C LYS A 91 -7.96 18.97 -2.47
N ASP A 92 -7.70 17.91 -1.71
CA ASP A 92 -6.70 17.88 -0.65
C ASP A 92 -5.35 17.46 -1.26
N ALA A 93 -5.35 16.54 -2.23
CA ALA A 93 -4.18 16.16 -3.01
C ALA A 93 -3.57 17.38 -3.75
N ASP A 94 -4.42 18.25 -4.29
CA ASP A 94 -4.00 19.49 -4.92
C ASP A 94 -3.30 20.46 -3.95
N GLU A 95 -3.54 20.38 -2.65
CA GLU A 95 -2.90 21.23 -1.64
C GLU A 95 -1.55 20.67 -1.15
N ILE A 96 -1.29 19.38 -1.37
CA ILE A 96 -0.05 18.70 -0.97
C ILE A 96 1.05 18.99 -2.00
N LYS A 97 1.89 19.99 -1.71
CA LYS A 97 3.00 20.42 -2.58
C LYS A 97 4.39 20.15 -2.02
N SER A 98 4.47 19.60 -0.80
CA SER A 98 5.73 19.35 -0.09
C SER A 98 5.68 18.07 0.74
N VAL A 99 6.87 17.53 1.05
CA VAL A 99 7.05 16.35 1.90
C VAL A 99 6.39 16.56 3.27
N LYS A 100 6.60 17.72 3.90
CA LYS A 100 6.00 18.07 5.18
C LYS A 100 4.48 18.03 5.16
N GLN A 101 3.86 18.59 4.12
CA GLN A 101 2.39 18.58 4.00
C GLN A 101 1.85 17.16 3.85
N ALA A 102 2.53 16.29 3.11
CA ALA A 102 2.15 14.89 3.03
C ALA A 102 2.25 14.21 4.39
N ILE A 103 3.36 14.39 5.14
CA ILE A 103 3.51 13.84 6.49
C ILE A 103 2.42 14.34 7.43
N ASP A 104 2.15 15.65 7.42
CA ASP A 104 1.12 16.27 8.24
C ASP A 104 -0.28 15.73 7.90
N TYR A 105 -0.56 15.53 6.61
CA TYR A 105 -1.81 14.95 6.15
C TYR A 105 -1.95 13.51 6.65
N ILE A 106 -0.94 12.68 6.43
CA ILE A 106 -0.91 11.28 6.89
C ILE A 106 -1.10 11.22 8.39
N THR A 107 -0.33 11.99 9.17
CA THR A 107 -0.39 11.95 10.63
C THR A 107 -1.77 12.36 11.18
N LYS A 108 -2.46 13.29 10.52
CA LYS A 108 -3.81 13.72 10.92
C LYS A 108 -4.91 12.71 10.55
N HIS A 109 -4.71 11.92 9.51
CA HIS A 109 -5.70 10.96 9.00
C HIS A 109 -5.35 9.50 9.35
N SER A 110 -4.14 9.22 9.84
CA SER A 110 -3.71 7.89 10.29
C SER A 110 -4.29 7.47 11.64
N ASP A 111 -4.79 8.43 12.42
CA ASP A 111 -5.58 8.17 13.63
C ASP A 111 -7.03 7.73 13.30
N ALA A 112 -7.43 7.85 12.03
CA ALA A 112 -8.74 7.45 11.52
C ALA A 112 -8.63 6.13 10.73
N GLN A 113 -8.29 5.04 11.43
CA GLN A 113 -8.52 3.67 10.96
C GLN A 113 -9.32 2.88 12.00
#